data_AF-A0A0U3P267-F1
#
_entry.id   AF-A0A0U3P267-F1
#
_cell.length_a   1.000
_cell.length_b   1.000
_cell.length_c   1.000
_cell.angle_alpha   90.00
_cell.angle_beta   90.00
_cell.angle_gamma   90.00
#
_symmetry.space_group_name_H-M   'P 1'
#
loop_
_entity.id
_entity.type
_entity.pdbx_description
1 polymer ?
#
loop_
_entity_poly.entity_id
_entity_poly.type
_entity_poly.pdbx_seq_one_letter_code
_entity_poly.pdbx_strand_id
1 'polypeptide(L)'
;MIMSHAGNAAKAGPALANNTQFPILWAEIAAGLILLAAAGFYWSEALSLPASLNRADVGAGRFPSIAGGLVFVASAVMLLTGVIRHIRGEVRAPVVIGRPLWVLVCLILLIAQAKLFEAAGSIPVILIFSCLIMLTCGERRPLHLILTPVALTAVIYSLFTYALGIQLP
;
A
#
# COMPACT_ATOMS: atom_id res chain seq x y z
N MET A 1 -51.07 -2.68 37.43
CA MET A 1 -50.02 -3.38 38.21
C MET A 1 -48.68 -2.85 37.71
N ILE A 2 -48.10 -1.96 38.51
CA ILE A 2 -46.82 -1.28 38.30
C ILE A 2 -45.73 -2.19 38.87
N MET A 3 -44.69 -2.49 38.09
CA MET A 3 -43.32 -2.83 38.52
C MET A 3 -42.47 -3.06 37.25
N SER A 4 -41.58 -2.14 36.91
CA SER A 4 -40.18 -2.10 37.38
C SER A 4 -39.30 -3.12 36.67
N HIS A 5 -38.57 -2.65 35.64
CA HIS A 5 -37.19 -3.05 35.37
C HIS A 5 -36.46 -1.90 34.67
N ALA A 6 -36.25 -0.83 35.43
CA ALA A 6 -35.08 0.01 35.26
C ALA A 6 -33.87 -0.78 35.78
N GLY A 7 -32.86 -1.02 34.94
CA GLY A 7 -31.61 -1.63 35.39
C GLY A 7 -30.85 -2.36 34.30
N ASN A 8 -30.18 -1.61 33.41
CA ASN A 8 -28.82 -1.95 32.94
C ASN A 8 -28.19 -0.87 32.04
N ALA A 9 -28.37 0.40 32.41
CA ALA A 9 -27.54 1.50 31.89
C ALA A 9 -26.25 1.60 32.72
N ALA A 10 -25.42 0.55 32.72
CA ALA A 10 -24.13 0.56 33.40
C ALA A 10 -23.18 -0.48 32.80
N LYS A 11 -22.66 -0.16 31.61
CA LYS A 11 -21.34 -0.60 31.11
C LYS A 11 -20.96 0.30 29.93
N ALA A 12 -20.90 1.61 30.20
CA ALA A 12 -20.04 2.48 29.43
C ALA A 12 -18.60 2.01 29.71
N GLY A 13 -18.07 1.18 28.82
CA GLY A 13 -16.65 0.83 28.82
C GLY A 13 -15.82 2.11 28.81
N PRO A 14 -14.59 2.08 29.34
CA PRO A 14 -13.75 3.28 29.45
C PRO A 14 -13.69 3.95 28.10
N ALA A 15 -14.16 5.20 28.06
CA ALA A 15 -13.99 6.09 26.94
C ALA A 15 -12.50 6.02 26.55
N LEU A 16 -12.22 5.48 25.36
CA LEU A 16 -10.91 5.55 24.74
C LEU A 16 -10.64 7.03 24.46
N ALA A 17 -10.10 7.67 25.48
CA ALA A 17 -9.59 9.02 25.48
C ALA A 17 -8.52 9.16 24.40
N ASN A 18 -8.52 10.33 23.75
CA ASN A 18 -7.56 10.78 22.74
C ASN A 18 -7.61 10.10 21.37
N ASN A 19 -8.76 10.13 20.70
CA ASN A 19 -8.74 10.19 19.23
C ASN A 19 -8.43 11.63 18.83
N THR A 20 -7.23 11.88 18.33
CA THR A 20 -6.86 13.14 17.65
C THR A 20 -7.69 13.25 16.37
N GLN A 21 -8.84 13.90 16.46
CA GLN A 21 -9.73 14.15 15.34
C GLN A 21 -9.17 15.33 14.55
N PHE A 22 -8.60 15.05 13.38
CA PHE A 22 -8.20 16.08 12.43
C PHE A 22 -9.25 16.23 11.33
N PRO A 23 -9.43 17.44 10.78
CA PRO A 23 -10.27 17.66 9.61
C PRO A 23 -9.79 16.78 8.44
N ILE A 24 -10.65 15.87 8.00
CA ILE A 24 -10.37 14.83 7.00
C ILE A 24 -9.79 15.39 5.68
N LEU A 25 -10.20 16.59 5.28
CA LEU A 25 -9.65 17.27 4.12
C LEU A 25 -8.12 17.39 4.21
N TRP A 26 -7.61 17.93 5.31
CA TRP A 26 -6.18 18.19 5.45
C TRP A 26 -5.38 16.89 5.46
N ALA A 27 -5.95 15.83 6.04
CA ALA A 27 -5.35 14.50 6.00
C ALA A 27 -5.35 13.92 4.59
N GLU A 28 -6.45 14.00 3.84
CA GLU A 28 -6.55 13.52 2.45
C GLU A 28 -5.60 14.30 1.52
N ILE A 29 -5.58 15.64 1.64
CA ILE A 29 -4.69 16.49 0.84
C ILE A 29 -3.23 16.23 1.21
N ALA A 30 -2.88 16.21 2.49
CA ALA A 30 -1.50 15.96 2.91
C ALA A 30 -1.03 14.56 2.49
N ALA A 31 -1.84 13.52 2.73
CA ALA A 31 -1.52 12.16 2.31
C ALA A 31 -1.40 12.05 0.79
N GLY A 32 -2.34 12.64 0.05
CA GLY A 32 -2.31 12.63 -1.41
C GLY A 32 -1.12 13.40 -1.99
N LEU A 33 -0.75 14.55 -1.41
CA LEU A 33 0.46 15.29 -1.79
C LEU A 33 1.74 14.51 -1.50
N ILE A 34 1.83 13.87 -0.32
CA ILE A 34 2.97 13.02 0.04
C ILE A 34 3.09 11.86 -0.95
N LEU A 35 1.98 11.18 -1.26
CA LEU A 35 1.97 10.05 -2.20
C LEU A 35 2.37 10.50 -3.60
N LEU A 36 1.83 11.64 -4.05
CA LEU A 36 2.12 12.21 -5.36
C LEU A 36 3.60 12.63 -5.48
N ALA A 37 4.15 13.24 -4.43
CA ALA A 37 5.56 13.61 -4.38
C ALA A 37 6.47 12.37 -4.39
N ALA A 38 6.16 11.35 -3.60
CA ALA A 38 6.91 10.09 -3.58
C ALA A 38 6.85 9.36 -4.93
N ALA A 39 5.66 9.28 -5.54
CA ALA A 39 5.48 8.70 -6.86
C ALA A 39 6.20 9.50 -7.95
N GLY A 40 6.19 10.83 -7.87
CA GLY A 40 6.87 11.72 -8.79
C GLY A 40 8.39 11.57 -8.71
N PHE A 41 8.93 11.51 -7.48
CA PHE A 41 10.35 11.23 -7.24
C PHE A 41 10.75 9.85 -7.77
N TYR A 42 9.97 8.81 -7.47
CA TYR A 42 10.23 7.48 -8.00
C TYR A 42 10.22 7.46 -9.53
N TRP A 43 9.25 8.15 -10.16
CA TRP A 43 9.16 8.22 -11.61
C TRP A 43 10.32 9.01 -12.23
N SER A 44 10.77 10.10 -11.59
CA SER A 44 11.94 10.84 -12.09
C SER A 44 13.22 10.01 -12.02
N GLU A 45 13.43 9.25 -10.95
CA GLU A 45 14.55 8.30 -10.83
C GLU A 45 14.44 7.18 -11.87
N ALA A 46 13.23 6.70 -12.14
CA ALA A 46 13.01 5.69 -13.17
C ALA A 46 13.35 6.19 -14.59
N LEU A 47 13.14 7.47 -14.86
CA LEU A 47 13.44 8.11 -16.15
C LEU A 47 14.92 8.47 -16.33
N SER A 48 15.68 8.61 -15.23
CA SER A 48 17.12 8.88 -15.28
C SER A 48 17.96 7.62 -15.54
N LEU A 49 17.36 6.44 -15.44
CA LEU A 49 18.01 5.17 -15.76
C LEU A 49 18.37 5.09 -17.25
N PRO A 50 19.57 4.57 -17.60
CA PRO A 50 20.01 4.48 -18.98
C PRO A 50 19.08 3.59 -19.81
N ALA A 51 18.79 4.04 -21.02
CA ALA A 51 18.06 3.25 -22.00
C ALA A 51 18.86 2.01 -22.42
N SER A 52 18.18 0.92 -22.77
CA SER A 52 18.87 -0.25 -23.33
C SER A 52 19.55 0.13 -24.65
N LEU A 53 20.80 -0.31 -24.80
CA LEU A 53 21.55 -0.18 -26.06
C LEU A 53 20.97 -1.07 -27.17
N ASN A 54 20.19 -2.09 -26.79
CA ASN A 54 19.50 -3.00 -27.69
C ASN A 54 18.00 -2.65 -27.76
N ARG A 55 17.49 -2.40 -28.97
CA ARG A 55 16.06 -2.06 -29.18
C ARG A 55 15.11 -3.20 -28.83
N ALA A 56 15.59 -4.45 -28.83
CA ALA A 56 14.81 -5.63 -28.45
C ALA A 56 14.74 -5.84 -26.92
N ASP A 57 15.65 -5.22 -26.14
CA ASP A 57 15.64 -5.34 -24.69
C ASP A 57 14.74 -4.27 -24.06
N VAL A 58 13.91 -4.72 -23.12
CA VAL A 58 13.17 -3.84 -22.23
C VAL A 58 14.16 -3.30 -21.21
N GLY A 59 14.81 -2.17 -21.55
CA GLY A 59 15.88 -1.59 -20.73
C GLY A 59 15.50 -1.39 -19.27
N ALA A 60 16.51 -1.34 -18.39
CA ALA A 60 16.35 -1.34 -16.94
C ALA A 60 15.38 -0.26 -16.40
N GLY A 61 15.27 0.89 -17.08
CA GLY A 61 14.34 1.97 -16.72
C GLY A 61 12.91 1.83 -17.24
N ARG A 62 12.62 0.96 -18.22
CA ARG A 62 11.28 0.93 -18.86
C ARG A 62 10.19 0.41 -17.94
N PHE A 63 10.45 -0.67 -17.20
CA PHE A 63 9.45 -1.20 -16.29
C PHE A 63 9.21 -0.27 -15.08
N PRO A 64 10.25 0.22 -14.37
CA PRO A 64 10.08 1.22 -13.32
C PRO A 64 9.38 2.49 -13.78
N SER A 65 9.64 2.98 -15.01
CA SER A 65 9.01 4.21 -15.50
C SER A 65 7.53 4.05 -15.81
N ILE A 66 7.11 2.91 -16.37
CA ILE A 66 5.68 2.61 -16.58
C ILE A 66 4.97 2.47 -15.23
N ALA A 67 5.54 1.70 -14.30
CA ALA A 67 4.98 1.52 -12.97
C ALA A 67 4.88 2.87 -12.22
N GLY A 68 5.95 3.67 -12.23
CA GLY A 68 6.01 4.97 -11.59
C GLY A 68 5.01 5.96 -12.19
N GLY A 69 4.92 6.03 -13.52
CA GLY A 69 3.95 6.88 -14.20
C GLY A 69 2.50 6.48 -13.89
N LEU A 70 2.18 5.18 -13.88
CA LEU A 70 0.84 4.70 -13.51
C LEU A 70 0.48 5.07 -12.07
N VAL A 71 1.40 4.85 -11.13
CA VAL A 71 1.18 5.20 -9.71
C VAL A 71 1.04 6.71 -9.55
N PHE A 72 1.85 7.51 -10.25
CA PHE A 72 1.76 8.96 -10.23
C PHE A 72 0.39 9.45 -10.72
N VAL A 73 -0.07 8.95 -11.86
CA VAL A 73 -1.39 9.29 -12.42
C VAL A 73 -2.51 8.85 -11.49
N ALA A 74 -2.45 7.64 -10.95
CA ALA A 74 -3.44 7.15 -9.99
C ALA A 74 -3.49 8.02 -8.72
N SER A 75 -2.32 8.44 -8.22
CA SER A 75 -2.21 9.34 -7.06
C SER A 75 -2.80 10.72 -7.35
N ALA A 76 -2.56 11.26 -8.54
CA ALA A 76 -3.12 12.54 -8.97
C ALA A 76 -4.66 12.47 -9.07
N VAL A 77 -5.19 11.40 -9.68
CA VAL A 77 -6.65 11.17 -9.76
C VAL A 77 -7.26 11.01 -8.37
N MET A 78 -6.62 10.25 -7.48
CA MET A 78 -7.06 10.10 -6.09
C MET A 78 -7.13 11.46 -5.36
N LEU A 79 -6.09 12.29 -5.51
CA LEU A 79 -6.05 13.62 -4.89
C LEU A 79 -7.15 14.55 -5.47
N LEU A 80 -7.30 14.58 -6.79
CA LEU A 80 -8.33 15.38 -7.48
C LEU A 80 -9.74 14.97 -7.07
N THR A 81 -10.02 13.66 -7.02
CA THR A 81 -11.33 13.15 -6.60
C THR A 81 -11.63 13.47 -5.14
N GLY A 82 -10.63 13.42 -4.25
CA GLY A 82 -10.77 13.89 -2.86
C GLY A 82 -11.14 15.37 -2.78
N VAL A 83 -10.43 16.23 -3.51
CA VAL A 83 -10.71 17.68 -3.57
C VAL A 83 -12.12 17.95 -4.12
N ILE A 84 -12.52 17.29 -5.21
CA ILE A 84 -13.86 17.45 -5.82
C ILE A 84 -14.96 17.05 -4.83
N ARG A 85 -14.81 15.91 -4.14
CA ARG A 85 -15.78 15.44 -3.14
C ARG A 85 -15.91 16.41 -1.97
N HIS A 86 -14.81 17.05 -1.58
CA HIS A 86 -14.85 18.08 -0.56
C HIS A 86 -15.63 19.33 -1.01
N ILE A 87 -15.35 19.84 -2.21
CA ILE A 87 -16.06 21.00 -2.78
C ILE A 87 -17.56 20.73 -2.87
N ARG A 88 -17.96 19.48 -3.17
CA ARG A 88 -19.37 19.05 -3.20
C ARG A 88 -20.01 18.86 -1.82
N GLY A 89 -19.26 19.00 -0.73
CA GLY A 89 -19.77 18.83 0.63
C GLY A 89 -20.11 17.39 1.02
N GLU A 90 -19.59 16.41 0.26
CA GLU A 90 -19.88 14.98 0.46
C GLU A 90 -19.04 14.35 1.59
N VAL A 91 -18.01 15.04 2.07
CA VAL A 91 -17.06 14.50 3.06
C VAL A 91 -17.45 14.95 4.47
N ARG A 92 -17.99 14.04 5.27
CA ARG A 92 -18.44 14.32 6.67
C ARG A 92 -17.86 13.39 7.73
N ALA A 93 -17.10 12.37 7.35
CA ALA A 93 -16.58 11.39 8.29
C ALA A 93 -15.24 11.84 8.90
N PRO A 94 -15.02 11.70 10.22
CA PRO A 94 -13.72 11.94 10.83
C PRO A 94 -12.73 10.83 10.47
N VAL A 95 -11.44 11.18 10.37
CA VAL A 95 -10.36 10.20 10.18
C VAL A 95 -10.08 9.50 11.50
N VAL A 96 -10.13 8.17 11.51
CA VAL A 96 -9.77 7.34 12.66
C VAL A 96 -8.53 6.52 12.30
N ILE A 97 -7.40 6.81 12.96
CA ILE A 97 -6.17 6.04 12.79
C ILE A 97 -6.24 4.83 13.73
N GLY A 98 -6.70 3.69 13.20
CA GLY A 98 -6.94 2.51 14.04
C GLY A 98 -5.69 1.75 14.47
N ARG A 99 -4.62 1.76 13.67
CA ARG A 99 -3.47 0.82 13.83
C ARG A 99 -2.12 1.37 13.33
N PRO A 100 -1.60 2.49 13.89
CA PRO A 100 -0.37 3.12 13.40
C PRO A 100 0.87 2.23 13.54
N LEU A 101 0.94 1.41 14.60
CA LEU A 101 2.04 0.46 14.81
C LEU A 101 2.12 -0.60 13.71
N TRP A 102 0.99 -1.11 13.23
CA TRP A 102 0.97 -2.11 12.17
C TRP A 102 1.43 -1.54 10.82
N VAL A 103 1.14 -0.27 10.56
CA VAL A 103 1.66 0.45 9.38
C VAL A 103 3.19 0.56 9.46
N LEU A 104 3.74 0.89 10.63
CA LEU A 104 5.20 0.93 10.83
C LEU A 104 5.85 -0.44 10.65
N VAL A 105 5.25 -1.51 11.17
CA VAL A 105 5.75 -2.87 10.95
C VAL A 105 5.74 -3.21 9.45
N CYS A 106 4.66 -2.88 8.74
CA CYS A 106 4.58 -3.09 7.29
C CYS A 106 5.65 -2.30 6.53
N LEU A 107 5.92 -1.05 6.94
CA LEU A 107 6.99 -0.25 6.36
C LEU A 107 8.37 -0.90 6.57
N ILE A 108 8.65 -1.38 7.78
CA ILE A 108 9.90 -2.09 8.10
C ILE A 108 10.03 -3.37 7.25
N LEU A 109 8.94 -4.12 7.09
CA LEU A 109 8.92 -5.32 6.25
C LEU A 109 9.24 -5.00 4.79
N LEU A 110 8.66 -3.92 4.22
CA LEU A 110 8.95 -3.50 2.84
C LEU A 110 10.42 -3.10 2.66
N ILE A 111 11.01 -2.38 3.63
CA ILE A 111 12.43 -2.01 3.60
C ILE A 111 13.32 -3.26 3.72
N ALA A 112 12.98 -4.18 4.63
CA ALA A 112 13.71 -5.43 4.81
C ALA A 112 13.63 -6.31 3.56
N GLN A 113 12.47 -6.37 2.91
CA GLN A 113 12.27 -7.08 1.65
C GLN A 113 13.24 -6.58 0.57
N ALA A 114 13.36 -5.26 0.43
CA ALA A 114 14.28 -4.64 -0.54
C ALA A 114 15.75 -5.05 -0.30
N LYS A 115 16.18 -5.16 0.96
CA LYS A 115 17.54 -5.58 1.32
C LYS A 115 17.77 -7.07 1.14
N LEU A 116 16.77 -7.90 1.44
CA LEU A 116 16.87 -9.36 1.36
C LEU A 116 16.84 -9.88 -0.08
N PHE A 117 16.29 -9.12 -1.03
CA PHE A 117 16.30 -9.46 -2.45
C PHE A 117 17.72 -9.76 -2.98
N GLU A 118 18.73 -9.01 -2.54
CA GLU A 118 20.12 -9.19 -2.97
C GLU A 118 20.76 -10.48 -2.39
N ALA A 119 20.34 -10.89 -1.19
CA ALA A 119 20.99 -11.97 -0.46
C ALA A 119 20.32 -13.34 -0.66
N ALA A 120 18.98 -13.39 -0.69
CA ALA A 120 18.21 -14.63 -0.66
C ALA A 120 17.55 -14.98 -2.01
N GLY A 121 17.66 -14.12 -3.01
CA GLY A 121 16.96 -14.28 -4.28
C GLY A 121 15.52 -13.78 -4.23
N SER A 122 14.89 -13.68 -5.39
CA SER A 122 13.62 -13.00 -5.55
C SER A 122 12.41 -13.84 -5.13
N ILE A 123 12.42 -15.11 -5.50
CA ILE A 123 11.30 -16.03 -5.28
C ILE A 123 11.02 -16.24 -3.77
N PRO A 124 11.99 -16.65 -2.92
CA PRO A 124 11.71 -16.90 -1.51
C PRO A 124 11.35 -15.61 -0.76
N VAL A 125 11.98 -14.48 -1.14
CA VAL A 125 11.70 -13.18 -0.53
C VAL A 125 10.26 -12.73 -0.84
N ILE A 126 9.81 -12.80 -2.10
CA ILE A 126 8.43 -12.43 -2.46
C ILE A 126 7.43 -13.31 -1.71
N LEU A 127 7.62 -14.63 -1.69
CA LEU A 127 6.69 -15.56 -1.02
C LEU A 127 6.56 -15.25 0.48
N ILE A 128 7.70 -15.16 1.18
CA ILE A 128 7.70 -14.97 2.64
C ILE A 128 7.18 -13.58 2.99
N PHE A 129 7.69 -12.53 2.35
CA PHE A 129 7.32 -11.16 2.70
C PHE A 129 5.91 -10.80 2.32
N SER A 130 5.38 -11.27 1.18
CA SER A 130 3.98 -11.03 0.84
C SER A 130 3.03 -11.68 1.85
N CYS A 131 3.34 -12.89 2.34
CA CYS A 131 2.59 -13.53 3.41
C CYS A 131 2.66 -12.72 4.72
N LEU A 132 3.86 -12.27 5.12
CA LEU A 132 4.04 -11.44 6.31
C LEU A 132 3.29 -10.10 6.20
N ILE A 133 3.36 -9.43 5.05
CA ILE A 133 2.64 -8.18 4.79
C ILE A 133 1.13 -8.41 4.92
N MET A 134 0.59 -9.46 4.30
CA MET A 134 -0.83 -9.80 4.43
C MET A 134 -1.25 -10.06 5.89
N LEU A 135 -0.42 -10.76 6.66
CA LEU A 135 -0.66 -10.96 8.09
C LEU A 135 -0.64 -9.64 8.87
N THR A 136 0.27 -8.71 8.55
CA THR A 136 0.30 -7.39 9.18
C THR A 136 -0.90 -6.52 8.81
N CYS A 137 -1.43 -6.68 7.60
CA CYS A 137 -2.69 -6.06 7.18
C CYS A 137 -3.92 -6.68 7.88
N GLY A 138 -3.74 -7.79 8.62
CA GLY A 138 -4.79 -8.44 9.39
C GLY A 138 -5.61 -9.46 8.61
N GLU A 139 -5.17 -9.87 7.43
CA GLU A 139 -5.81 -10.94 6.68
C GLU A 139 -5.58 -12.28 7.42
N ARG A 140 -6.67 -12.99 7.73
CA ARG A 140 -6.63 -14.25 8.51
C ARG A 140 -7.13 -15.46 7.72
N ARG A 141 -7.57 -15.28 6.48
CA ARG A 141 -8.08 -16.37 5.64
C ARG A 141 -6.89 -17.18 5.10
N PRO A 142 -6.67 -18.43 5.57
CA PRO A 142 -5.46 -19.20 5.26
C PRO A 142 -5.32 -19.48 3.76
N LEU A 143 -6.45 -19.65 3.06
CA LEU A 143 -6.44 -19.88 1.62
C LEU A 143 -5.92 -18.65 0.86
N HIS A 144 -6.35 -17.44 1.23
CA HIS A 144 -5.84 -16.21 0.63
C HIS A 144 -4.37 -15.95 0.97
N LEU A 145 -3.97 -16.26 2.20
CA LEU A 145 -2.59 -16.10 2.68
C LEU A 145 -1.57 -16.96 1.93
N ILE A 146 -1.98 -18.11 1.37
CA ILE A 146 -1.09 -18.96 0.59
C ILE A 146 -1.25 -18.68 -0.91
N LEU A 147 -2.50 -18.61 -1.39
CA LEU A 147 -2.77 -18.49 -2.82
C LEU A 147 -2.25 -17.17 -3.39
N THR A 148 -2.40 -16.06 -2.65
CA THR A 148 -2.01 -14.74 -3.19
C THR A 148 -0.50 -14.59 -3.32
N PRO A 149 0.33 -14.92 -2.31
CA PRO A 149 1.79 -14.97 -2.47
C PRO A 149 2.25 -15.86 -3.62
N VAL A 150 1.67 -17.06 -3.75
CA VAL A 150 2.04 -18.02 -4.80
C VAL A 150 1.68 -17.47 -6.17
N ALA A 151 0.45 -16.98 -6.35
CA ALA A 151 0.00 -16.39 -7.61
C ALA A 151 0.82 -15.14 -7.98
N LEU A 152 1.07 -14.25 -7.00
CA LEU A 152 1.88 -13.06 -7.20
C LEU A 152 3.30 -13.41 -7.63
N THR A 153 3.93 -14.37 -6.96
CA THR A 153 5.28 -14.83 -7.30
C THR A 153 5.32 -15.45 -8.70
N ALA A 154 4.33 -16.29 -9.04
CA ALA A 154 4.23 -16.91 -10.36
C ALA A 154 4.05 -15.86 -11.48
N VAL A 155 3.20 -14.86 -11.26
CA VAL A 155 2.97 -13.78 -12.23
C VAL A 155 4.21 -12.92 -12.39
N ILE A 156 4.86 -12.51 -11.29
CA ILE A 156 6.10 -11.73 -11.34
C ILE A 156 7.18 -12.53 -12.07
N TYR A 157 7.44 -13.78 -11.69
CA TYR A 157 8.41 -14.64 -12.35
C TYR A 157 8.12 -14.76 -13.86
N SER A 158 6.85 -15.00 -14.23
CA SER A 158 6.45 -15.13 -15.63
C SER A 158 6.67 -13.83 -16.42
N LEU A 159 6.35 -12.67 -15.86
CA LEU A 159 6.58 -11.38 -16.50
C LEU A 159 8.08 -11.13 -16.71
N PHE A 160 8.91 -11.36 -15.69
CA PHE A 160 10.34 -11.14 -15.82
C PHE A 160 11.01 -12.13 -16.76
N THR A 161 10.70 -13.43 -16.65
CA THR A 161 11.33 -14.47 -17.47
C THR A 161 10.81 -14.47 -18.91
N TYR A 162 9.50 -14.38 -19.13
CA TYR A 162 8.94 -14.49 -20.49
C TYR A 162 8.73 -13.16 -21.19
N ALA A 163 8.29 -12.12 -20.47
CA ALA A 163 8.05 -10.81 -21.11
C ALA A 163 9.31 -9.95 -21.19
N LEU A 164 10.22 -10.06 -20.21
CA LEU A 164 11.44 -9.26 -20.15
C LEU A 164 12.71 -10.05 -20.51
N GLY A 165 12.65 -11.38 -20.57
CA GLY A 165 13.82 -12.22 -20.85
C GLY A 165 14.86 -12.25 -19.72
N ILE A 166 14.50 -11.81 -18.51
CA ILE A 166 15.38 -11.71 -17.35
C ILE A 166 15.20 -12.95 -16.47
N GLN A 167 16.27 -13.71 -16.26
CA GLN A 167 16.28 -14.78 -15.25
C GLN A 167 16.47 -14.17 -13.87
N LEU A 168 15.46 -14.34 -13.03
CA LEU A 168 15.50 -13.93 -11.63
C LEU A 168 16.16 -15.03 -10.77
N PRO A 169 17.04 -14.66 -9.81
CA PRO A 169 17.57 -15.58 -8.81
C PRO A 169 16.52 -16.01 -7.78
#